data_AF-A0A535UP58-F1
#
_entry.id   AF-A0A535UP58-F1
#
_cell.length_a   1.000
_cell.length_b   1.000
_cell.length_c   1.000
_cell.angle_alpha   90.00
_cell.angle_beta   90.00
_cell.angle_gamma   90.00
#
_symmetry.space_group_name_H-M   'P 1'
#
loop_
_entity.id
_entity.type
_entity.pdbx_description
1 polymer ?
#
loop_
_entity_poly.entity_id
_entity_poly.type
_entity_poly.pdbx_seq_one_letter_code
_entity_poly.pdbx_strand_id
1 'polypeptide(L)'
;MSSPETRARARLGHLLSEIASNAPAPASGSAAAAVVATAAALLQKVALRSPAWPEAAAAHSRAEALRLRAEELIELDSLAFLAFLEAVRSGGDVEAARRPTIDVPTEIARSAAEVVRLAHDLESKGNPNLRADATAAAILAEAAARTAEMLVRVNESAGPRAARVRAGGPGRAPGRSRDSGPPSRSRIAREGPSTRSADSRPASSRSRSASAGSPSTRRARRRGGSR
;
A
#
# COMPACT_ATOMS: atom_id res chain seq x y z
N MET A 1 11.09 -3.29 33.25
CA MET A 1 10.00 -3.32 32.24
C MET A 1 10.43 -2.43 31.08
N SER A 2 10.16 -2.79 29.83
CA SER A 2 10.48 -1.94 28.65
C SER A 2 9.69 -0.63 28.68
N SER A 3 10.19 0.44 28.04
CA SER A 3 9.44 1.71 27.99
C SER A 3 8.19 1.62 27.09
N PRO A 4 7.20 2.52 27.23
CA PRO A 4 6.07 2.60 26.31
C PRO A 4 6.51 2.80 24.85
N GLU A 5 7.53 3.65 24.64
CA GLU A 5 8.12 3.91 23.32
C GLU A 5 8.78 2.66 22.72
N THR A 6 9.54 1.90 23.52
CA THR A 6 10.12 0.62 23.07
C THR A 6 9.03 -0.36 22.65
N ARG A 7 7.90 -0.43 23.37
CA ARG A 7 6.76 -1.28 23.00
C ARG A 7 6.05 -0.80 21.73
N ALA A 8 5.84 0.50 21.57
CA ALA A 8 5.22 1.07 20.37
C ALA A 8 6.07 0.84 19.12
N ARG A 9 7.39 1.10 19.22
CA ARG A 9 8.36 0.86 18.14
C ARG A 9 8.47 -0.63 17.79
N ALA A 10 8.42 -1.52 18.78
CA ALA A 10 8.41 -2.96 18.56
C ALA A 10 7.14 -3.41 17.81
N ARG A 11 5.94 -2.91 18.16
CA ARG A 11 4.69 -3.26 17.49
C ARG A 11 4.68 -2.84 16.02
N LEU A 12 4.97 -1.56 15.73
CA LEU A 12 4.99 -1.07 14.35
C LEU A 12 6.12 -1.72 13.53
N GLY A 13 7.29 -1.90 14.13
CA GLY A 13 8.42 -2.57 13.49
C GLY A 13 8.13 -4.05 13.16
N HIS A 14 7.44 -4.77 14.05
CA HIS A 14 7.00 -6.14 13.81
C HIS A 14 5.99 -6.19 12.67
N LEU A 15 4.88 -5.43 12.73
CA LEU A 15 3.86 -5.43 11.67
C LEU A 15 4.45 -5.14 10.28
N LEU A 16 5.35 -4.15 10.17
CA LEU A 16 6.02 -3.84 8.91
C LEU A 16 7.00 -4.95 8.46
N SER A 17 7.62 -5.68 9.39
CA SER A 17 8.50 -6.81 9.07
C SER A 17 7.72 -8.04 8.62
N GLU A 18 6.58 -8.34 9.24
CA GLU A 18 5.71 -9.44 8.85
C GLU A 18 5.07 -9.19 7.47
N ILE A 19 4.57 -7.98 7.21
CA ILE A 19 4.06 -7.56 5.88
C ILE A 19 5.13 -7.63 4.79
N ALA A 20 6.41 -7.42 5.15
CA ALA A 20 7.55 -7.52 4.23
C ALA A 20 8.15 -8.94 4.14
N SER A 21 7.55 -9.93 4.81
CA SER A 21 8.04 -11.31 4.83
C SER A 21 7.50 -12.16 3.67
N ASN A 22 7.90 -13.43 3.61
CA ASN A 22 7.32 -14.43 2.71
C ASN A 22 6.06 -15.11 3.30
N ALA A 23 5.54 -14.66 4.45
CA ALA A 23 4.30 -15.17 5.02
C ALA A 23 3.08 -14.73 4.18
N PRO A 24 2.00 -15.53 4.11
CA PRO A 24 0.80 -15.16 3.34
C PRO A 24 -0.05 -14.06 3.99
N ALA A 25 0.13 -13.80 5.29
CA ALA A 25 -0.45 -12.71 6.06
C ALA A 25 0.45 -12.41 7.28
N PRO A 26 0.39 -11.22 7.90
CA PRO A 26 -0.39 -10.03 7.54
C PRO A 26 -0.08 -9.48 6.14
N ALA A 27 -1.06 -8.81 5.54
CA ALA A 27 -1.03 -8.41 4.13
C ALA A 27 -1.68 -7.03 3.91
N SER A 28 -2.23 -6.78 2.71
CA SER A 28 -2.80 -5.48 2.34
C SER A 28 -4.08 -5.09 3.08
N GLY A 29 -4.84 -6.04 3.63
CA GLY A 29 -5.98 -5.73 4.50
C GLY A 29 -5.52 -5.29 5.88
N SER A 30 -4.60 -6.04 6.50
CA SER A 30 -3.89 -5.66 7.72
C SER A 30 -3.22 -4.28 7.60
N ALA A 31 -2.60 -3.99 6.46
CA ALA A 31 -2.03 -2.68 6.16
C ALA A 31 -3.10 -1.57 6.05
N ALA A 32 -4.23 -1.83 5.38
CA ALA A 32 -5.34 -0.88 5.30
C ALA A 32 -5.94 -0.59 6.68
N ALA A 33 -6.13 -1.61 7.52
CA ALA A 33 -6.57 -1.45 8.91
C ALA A 33 -5.59 -0.59 9.73
N ALA A 34 -4.28 -0.81 9.59
CA ALA A 34 -3.25 0.02 10.25
C ALA A 34 -3.28 1.50 9.78
N VAL A 35 -3.62 1.76 8.51
CA VAL A 35 -3.84 3.13 8.01
C VAL A 35 -5.10 3.76 8.61
N VAL A 36 -6.20 3.02 8.77
CA VAL A 36 -7.40 3.50 9.49
C VAL A 36 -7.07 3.81 10.94
N ALA A 37 -6.34 2.94 11.65
CA ALA A 37 -5.90 3.17 13.02
C ALA A 37 -5.03 4.44 13.15
N THR A 38 -4.12 4.65 12.19
CA THR A 38 -3.26 5.84 12.12
C THR A 38 -4.07 7.12 11.88
N ALA A 39 -5.03 7.09 10.96
CA ALA A 39 -5.91 8.22 10.67
C ALA A 39 -6.82 8.54 11.86
N ALA A 40 -7.39 7.53 12.52
CA ALA A 40 -8.16 7.68 13.75
C ALA A 40 -7.32 8.27 14.91
N ALA A 41 -6.06 7.85 15.06
CA ALA A 41 -5.14 8.43 16.04
C ALA A 41 -4.84 9.92 15.79
N LEU A 42 -4.73 10.34 14.51
CA LEU A 42 -4.63 11.77 14.16
C LEU A 42 -5.90 12.52 14.58
N LEU A 43 -7.09 11.99 14.31
CA LEU A 43 -8.34 12.64 14.76
C LEU A 43 -8.48 12.69 16.29
N GLN A 44 -8.01 11.67 17.00
CA GLN A 44 -7.96 11.66 18.47
C GLN A 44 -7.07 12.80 19.00
N LYS A 45 -5.92 13.05 18.36
CA LYS A 45 -5.05 14.23 18.61
C LYS A 45 -5.76 15.56 18.29
N VAL A 46 -6.44 15.69 17.14
CA VAL A 46 -7.13 16.95 16.79
C VAL A 46 -8.26 17.24 17.79
N ALA A 47 -9.06 16.23 18.15
CA ALA A 47 -10.15 16.35 19.13
C ALA A 47 -9.63 16.78 20.51
N LEU A 48 -8.61 16.09 21.04
CA LEU A 48 -7.95 16.44 22.32
C LEU A 48 -7.42 17.88 22.34
N ARG A 49 -7.05 18.42 21.18
CA ARG A 49 -6.48 19.76 21.01
C ARG A 49 -7.51 20.81 20.59
N SER A 50 -8.81 20.49 20.64
CA SER A 50 -9.93 21.37 20.26
C SER A 50 -10.85 21.78 21.43
N PRO A 51 -10.33 22.29 22.57
CA PRO A 51 -11.14 22.52 23.78
C PRO A 51 -12.20 23.63 23.66
N ALA A 52 -12.21 24.39 22.56
CA ALA A 52 -13.26 25.37 22.26
C ALA A 52 -14.49 24.76 21.55
N TRP A 53 -14.41 23.49 21.11
CA TRP A 53 -15.51 22.78 20.47
C TRP A 53 -16.22 21.88 21.51
N PRO A 54 -17.50 22.10 21.84
CA PRO A 54 -18.18 21.36 22.94
C PRO A 54 -18.17 19.84 22.76
N GLU A 55 -18.36 19.35 21.53
CA GLU A 55 -18.39 17.92 21.23
C GLU A 55 -16.98 17.29 21.12
N ALA A 56 -15.89 18.03 21.33
CA ALA A 56 -14.52 17.53 21.20
C ALA A 56 -14.22 16.30 22.08
N ALA A 57 -14.82 16.19 23.27
CA ALA A 57 -14.68 15.01 24.13
C ALA A 57 -15.36 13.77 23.51
N ALA A 58 -16.54 13.92 22.91
CA ALA A 58 -17.23 12.84 22.21
C ALA A 58 -16.50 12.45 20.92
N ALA A 59 -15.95 13.44 20.19
CA ALA A 59 -15.12 13.22 19.02
C ALA A 59 -13.82 12.47 19.34
N HIS A 60 -13.17 12.79 20.47
CA HIS A 60 -12.01 12.05 20.97
C HIS A 60 -12.36 10.58 21.22
N SER A 61 -13.44 10.29 21.97
CA SER A 61 -13.86 8.93 22.27
C SER A 61 -14.30 8.14 21.03
N ARG A 62 -14.92 8.80 20.04
CA ARG A 62 -15.25 8.19 18.73
C ARG A 62 -14.00 7.87 17.92
N ALA A 63 -13.02 8.77 17.89
CA ALA A 63 -11.73 8.52 17.24
C ALA A 63 -10.95 7.38 17.93
N GLU A 64 -10.97 7.32 19.26
CA GLU A 64 -10.38 6.23 20.04
C GLU A 64 -11.06 4.88 19.77
N ALA A 65 -12.39 4.83 19.74
CA ALA A 65 -13.13 3.60 19.39
C ALA A 65 -12.82 3.12 17.97
N LEU A 66 -12.75 4.04 17.00
CA LEU A 66 -12.35 3.73 15.62
C LEU A 66 -10.90 3.24 15.53
N ARG A 67 -9.98 3.85 16.29
CA ARG A 67 -8.58 3.42 16.38
C ARG A 67 -8.47 2.00 16.95
N LEU A 68 -9.13 1.73 18.08
CA LEU A 68 -9.07 0.42 18.75
C LEU A 68 -9.71 -0.70 17.90
N ARG A 69 -10.84 -0.43 17.23
CA ARG A 69 -11.43 -1.41 16.31
C ARG A 69 -10.56 -1.62 15.07
N ALA A 70 -9.92 -0.57 14.55
CA ALA A 70 -8.97 -0.70 13.46
C ALA A 70 -7.70 -1.49 13.87
N GLU A 71 -7.20 -1.32 15.10
CA GLU A 71 -6.11 -2.14 15.65
C GLU A 71 -6.50 -3.63 15.73
N GLU A 72 -7.74 -3.96 16.10
CA GLU A 72 -8.25 -5.35 16.10
C GLU A 72 -8.39 -5.92 14.67
N LEU A 73 -8.84 -5.11 13.71
CA LEU A 73 -9.01 -5.52 12.30
C LEU A 73 -7.69 -5.89 11.60
N ILE A 74 -6.53 -5.44 12.10
CA ILE A 74 -5.20 -5.86 11.61
C ILE A 74 -5.01 -7.38 11.79
N GLU A 75 -5.37 -7.87 12.97
CA GLU A 75 -5.26 -9.29 13.35
C GLU A 75 -6.36 -10.12 12.69
N LEU A 76 -7.61 -9.61 12.68
CA LEU A 76 -8.75 -10.31 12.08
C LEU A 76 -8.60 -10.56 10.57
N ASP A 77 -8.00 -9.63 9.81
CA ASP A 77 -7.72 -9.83 8.38
C ASP A 77 -6.72 -10.98 8.17
N SER A 78 -5.68 -11.01 9.01
CA SER A 78 -4.63 -12.03 8.99
C SER A 78 -5.19 -13.40 9.33
N LEU A 79 -5.99 -13.50 10.40
CA LEU A 79 -6.66 -14.74 10.82
C LEU A 79 -7.67 -15.24 9.79
N ALA A 80 -8.47 -14.35 9.21
CA ALA A 80 -9.43 -14.68 8.15
C ALA A 80 -8.73 -15.27 6.92
N PHE A 81 -7.63 -14.66 6.46
CA PHE A 81 -6.90 -15.17 5.30
C PHE A 81 -6.20 -16.51 5.59
N LEU A 82 -5.57 -16.65 6.76
CA LEU A 82 -4.92 -17.92 7.15
C LEU A 82 -5.92 -19.08 7.27
N ALA A 83 -7.09 -18.85 7.87
CA ALA A 83 -8.16 -19.85 7.97
C ALA A 83 -8.69 -20.26 6.58
N PHE A 84 -8.87 -19.29 5.68
CA PHE A 84 -9.24 -19.55 4.28
C PHE A 84 -8.18 -20.38 3.54
N LEU A 85 -6.89 -20.08 3.69
CA LEU A 85 -5.83 -20.87 3.07
C LEU A 85 -5.79 -22.31 3.60
N GLU A 86 -6.05 -22.53 4.90
CA GLU A 86 -6.10 -23.88 5.47
C GLU A 86 -7.33 -24.67 5.02
N ALA A 87 -8.52 -24.06 4.95
CA ALA A 87 -9.70 -24.71 4.38
C ALA A 87 -9.47 -25.13 2.91
N VAL A 88 -8.81 -24.27 2.11
CA VAL A 88 -8.45 -24.54 0.71
C VAL A 88 -7.39 -25.65 0.58
N ARG A 89 -6.49 -25.79 1.55
CA ARG A 89 -5.42 -26.81 1.60
C ARG A 89 -5.95 -28.18 2.03
N SER A 90 -6.71 -28.22 3.12
CA SER A 90 -7.32 -29.42 3.69
C SER A 90 -8.50 -29.96 2.88
N GLY A 91 -9.17 -29.09 2.10
CA GLY A 91 -10.42 -29.43 1.42
C GLY A 91 -11.66 -29.38 2.32
N GLY A 92 -11.58 -28.63 3.43
CA GLY A 92 -12.71 -28.35 4.32
C GLY A 92 -13.73 -27.36 3.73
N ASP A 93 -14.52 -26.72 4.59
CA ASP A 93 -15.53 -25.73 4.17
C ASP A 93 -14.87 -24.42 3.74
N VAL A 94 -14.50 -24.36 2.45
CA VAL A 94 -13.90 -23.20 1.81
C VAL A 94 -14.85 -22.00 1.80
N GLU A 95 -16.16 -22.18 1.67
CA GLU A 95 -17.10 -21.05 1.56
C GLU A 95 -17.37 -20.41 2.93
N ALA A 96 -17.49 -21.21 3.99
CA ALA A 96 -17.51 -20.69 5.37
C ALA A 96 -16.21 -19.95 5.72
N ALA A 97 -15.05 -20.51 5.36
CA ALA A 97 -13.75 -19.87 5.62
C ALA A 97 -13.48 -18.63 4.73
N ARG A 98 -14.08 -18.58 3.54
CA ARG A 98 -14.03 -17.43 2.61
C ARG A 98 -14.83 -16.24 3.14
N ARG A 99 -15.92 -16.48 3.87
CA ARG A 99 -16.84 -15.43 4.32
C ARG A 99 -16.17 -14.34 5.20
N PRO A 100 -15.37 -14.66 6.23
CA PRO A 100 -14.56 -13.66 6.96
C PRO A 100 -13.64 -12.81 6.08
N THR A 101 -13.08 -13.36 4.98
CA THR A 101 -12.23 -12.59 4.05
C THR A 101 -12.98 -11.52 3.27
N ILE A 102 -14.31 -11.53 3.28
CA ILE A 102 -15.17 -10.50 2.68
C ILE A 102 -15.69 -9.55 3.78
N ASP A 103 -16.15 -10.11 4.90
CA ASP A 103 -16.73 -9.32 6.00
C ASP A 103 -15.70 -8.42 6.70
N VAL A 104 -14.46 -8.89 6.91
CA VAL A 104 -13.41 -8.08 7.58
C VAL A 104 -12.97 -6.87 6.74
N PRO A 105 -12.63 -6.99 5.44
CA PRO A 105 -12.39 -5.82 4.59
C PRO A 105 -13.63 -4.92 4.43
N THR A 106 -14.84 -5.49 4.44
CA THR A 106 -16.08 -4.67 4.47
C THR A 106 -16.14 -3.80 5.73
N GLU A 107 -15.70 -4.31 6.89
CA GLU A 107 -15.64 -3.53 8.12
C GLU A 107 -14.51 -2.50 8.11
N ILE A 108 -13.32 -2.83 7.60
CA ILE A 108 -12.22 -1.84 7.42
C ILE A 108 -12.70 -0.66 6.57
N ALA A 109 -13.44 -0.91 5.48
CA ALA A 109 -14.03 0.14 4.66
C ALA A 109 -15.07 0.99 5.42
N ARG A 110 -15.89 0.38 6.29
CA ARG A 110 -16.86 1.10 7.14
C ARG A 110 -16.16 1.97 8.18
N SER A 111 -15.17 1.42 8.90
CA SER A 111 -14.37 2.17 9.87
C SER A 111 -13.63 3.34 9.22
N ALA A 112 -13.06 3.13 8.04
CA ALA A 112 -12.47 4.20 7.24
C ALA A 112 -13.48 5.30 6.88
N ALA A 113 -14.69 4.95 6.43
CA ALA A 113 -15.73 5.93 6.12
C ALA A 113 -16.22 6.72 7.36
N GLU A 114 -16.23 6.11 8.55
CA GLU A 114 -16.47 6.81 9.81
C GLU A 114 -15.34 7.79 10.18
N VAL A 115 -14.07 7.43 9.91
CA VAL A 115 -12.93 8.34 10.09
C VAL A 115 -13.05 9.54 9.13
N VAL A 116 -13.42 9.34 7.85
CA VAL A 116 -13.65 10.46 6.91
C VAL A 116 -14.76 11.39 7.41
N ARG A 117 -15.89 10.85 7.91
CA ARG A 117 -16.97 11.65 8.52
C ARG A 117 -16.46 12.50 9.68
N LEU A 118 -15.74 11.88 10.62
CA LEU A 118 -15.21 12.55 11.80
C LEU A 118 -14.10 13.57 11.46
N ALA A 119 -13.35 13.35 10.38
CA ALA A 119 -12.35 14.29 9.89
C ALA A 119 -12.98 15.62 9.44
N HIS A 120 -14.09 15.59 8.69
CA HIS A 120 -14.77 16.81 8.27
C HIS A 120 -15.41 17.59 9.45
N ASP A 121 -15.91 16.89 10.47
CA ASP A 121 -16.33 17.53 11.72
C ASP A 121 -15.16 18.26 12.40
N LEU A 122 -14.00 17.62 12.50
CA LEU A 122 -12.79 18.18 13.13
C LEU A 122 -12.10 19.27 12.30
N GLU A 123 -12.16 19.21 10.98
CA GLU A 123 -11.65 20.21 10.03
C GLU A 123 -12.49 21.51 10.10
N SER A 124 -13.81 21.37 10.21
CA SER A 124 -14.74 22.50 10.25
C SER A 124 -14.86 23.14 11.65
N LYS A 125 -15.03 22.33 12.70
CA LYS A 125 -15.37 22.77 14.07
C LYS A 125 -14.19 22.70 15.05
N GLY A 126 -13.19 21.87 14.76
CA GLY A 126 -12.01 21.68 15.61
C GLY A 126 -10.99 22.82 15.52
N ASN A 127 -9.84 22.63 16.15
CA ASN A 127 -8.76 23.61 16.23
C ASN A 127 -8.26 24.01 14.82
N PRO A 128 -8.40 25.28 14.40
CA PRO A 128 -8.03 25.71 13.05
C PRO A 128 -6.55 25.44 12.69
N ASN A 129 -5.66 25.42 13.69
CA ASN A 129 -4.23 25.16 13.51
C ASN A 129 -3.92 23.68 13.18
N LEU A 130 -4.90 22.79 13.35
CA LEU A 130 -4.77 21.35 13.11
C LEU A 130 -5.66 20.85 11.97
N ARG A 131 -6.23 21.76 11.16
CA ARG A 131 -6.98 21.39 9.94
C ARG A 131 -6.20 20.43 9.05
N ALA A 132 -4.92 20.69 8.84
CA ALA A 132 -4.05 19.81 8.05
C ALA A 132 -3.93 18.38 8.61
N ASP A 133 -3.95 18.18 9.94
CA ASP A 133 -3.99 16.82 10.53
C ASP A 133 -5.33 16.13 10.22
N ALA A 134 -6.44 16.87 10.27
CA ALA A 134 -7.78 16.35 9.96
C ALA A 134 -7.94 16.01 8.47
N THR A 135 -7.55 16.91 7.56
CA THR A 135 -7.56 16.67 6.11
C THR A 135 -6.64 15.49 5.74
N ALA A 136 -5.46 15.38 6.37
CA ALA A 136 -4.56 14.25 6.17
C ALA A 136 -5.17 12.91 6.64
N ALA A 137 -5.87 12.90 7.79
CA ALA A 137 -6.59 11.73 8.27
C ALA A 137 -7.73 11.32 7.31
N ALA A 138 -8.46 12.27 6.72
CA ALA A 138 -9.46 11.98 5.69
C ALA A 138 -8.82 11.29 4.45
N ILE A 139 -7.73 11.85 3.92
CA ILE A 139 -7.02 11.29 2.75
C ILE A 139 -6.49 9.86 3.03
N LEU A 140 -5.92 9.63 4.21
CA LEU A 140 -5.46 8.31 4.62
C LEU A 140 -6.62 7.31 4.75
N ALA A 141 -7.73 7.72 5.35
CA ALA A 141 -8.92 6.88 5.48
C ALA A 141 -9.56 6.59 4.12
N GLU A 142 -9.66 7.55 3.20
CA GLU A 142 -10.12 7.30 1.82
C GLU A 142 -9.24 6.27 1.09
N ALA A 143 -7.92 6.37 1.22
CA ALA A 143 -7.00 5.40 0.62
C ALA A 143 -7.20 3.99 1.21
N ALA A 144 -7.41 3.88 2.53
CA ALA A 144 -7.72 2.63 3.19
C ALA A 144 -9.09 2.06 2.77
N ALA A 145 -10.12 2.89 2.66
CA ALA A 145 -11.45 2.49 2.19
C ALA A 145 -11.42 1.89 0.78
N ARG A 146 -10.82 2.63 -0.18
CA ARG A 146 -10.66 2.18 -1.58
C ARG A 146 -9.86 0.88 -1.68
N THR A 147 -8.86 0.69 -0.80
CA THR A 147 -8.08 -0.54 -0.69
C THR A 147 -8.93 -1.70 -0.15
N ALA A 148 -9.65 -1.49 0.95
CA ALA A 148 -10.47 -2.51 1.57
C ALA A 148 -11.64 -2.96 0.67
N GLU A 149 -12.31 -2.02 -0.03
CA GLU A 149 -13.29 -2.35 -1.06
C GLU A 149 -12.70 -3.16 -2.23
N MET A 150 -11.43 -2.92 -2.61
CA MET A 150 -10.76 -3.71 -3.64
C MET A 150 -10.60 -5.16 -3.15
N LEU A 151 -10.25 -5.37 -1.88
CA LEU A 151 -10.14 -6.69 -1.27
C LEU A 151 -11.50 -7.39 -1.18
N VAL A 152 -12.58 -6.68 -0.82
CA VAL A 152 -13.96 -7.18 -0.93
C VAL A 152 -14.22 -7.73 -2.33
N ARG A 153 -14.07 -6.91 -3.37
CA ARG A 153 -14.33 -7.31 -4.78
C ARG A 153 -13.44 -8.47 -5.24
N VAL A 154 -12.18 -8.52 -4.81
CA VAL A 154 -11.25 -9.63 -5.12
C VAL A 154 -11.65 -10.92 -4.42
N ASN A 155 -12.11 -10.85 -3.16
CA ASN A 155 -12.49 -12.03 -2.40
C ASN A 155 -13.89 -12.54 -2.78
N GLU A 156 -14.82 -11.64 -3.14
CA GLU A 156 -16.12 -11.97 -3.74
C GLU A 156 -16.02 -12.64 -5.12
N SER A 157 -15.04 -12.24 -5.95
CA SER A 157 -14.82 -12.83 -7.28
C SER A 157 -13.89 -14.06 -7.28
N ALA A 158 -13.22 -14.36 -6.16
CA ALA A 158 -12.32 -15.50 -6.04
C ALA A 158 -13.09 -16.84 -6.03
N GLY A 159 -13.16 -17.52 -7.18
CA GLY A 159 -13.63 -18.90 -7.28
C GLY A 159 -12.58 -19.94 -6.85
N PRO A 160 -12.95 -21.23 -6.69
CA PRO A 160 -12.09 -22.26 -6.06
C PRO A 160 -10.72 -22.47 -6.71
N ARG A 161 -10.57 -22.20 -8.02
CA ARG A 161 -9.27 -22.27 -8.71
C ARG A 161 -8.34 -21.12 -8.34
N ALA A 162 -8.86 -19.90 -8.18
CA ALA A 162 -8.08 -18.74 -7.74
C ALA A 162 -7.66 -18.88 -6.27
N ALA A 163 -8.56 -19.42 -5.43
CA ALA A 163 -8.28 -19.76 -4.04
C ALA A 163 -7.06 -20.70 -3.91
N ARG A 164 -7.03 -21.80 -4.68
CA ARG A 164 -5.91 -22.77 -4.65
C ARG A 164 -4.57 -22.20 -5.09
N VAL A 165 -4.57 -21.24 -6.04
CA VAL A 165 -3.33 -20.54 -6.46
C VAL A 165 -2.85 -19.60 -5.35
N ARG A 166 -3.75 -18.87 -4.67
CA ARG A 166 -3.42 -18.06 -3.49
C ARG A 166 -2.90 -18.89 -2.31
N ALA A 167 -3.37 -20.13 -2.15
CA ALA A 167 -2.90 -21.05 -1.11
C ALA A 167 -1.52 -21.68 -1.37
N GLY A 168 -0.82 -21.29 -2.45
CA GLY A 168 0.47 -21.88 -2.85
C GLY A 168 0.34 -23.28 -3.47
N GLY A 169 -0.87 -23.75 -3.76
CA GLY A 169 -1.09 -25.02 -4.44
C GLY A 169 -0.54 -24.97 -5.87
N PRO A 170 0.04 -26.07 -6.40
CA PRO A 170 0.67 -26.09 -7.72
C PRO A 170 -0.36 -25.79 -8.82
N GLY A 171 -0.35 -24.55 -9.30
CA GLY A 171 -1.24 -24.08 -10.34
C GLY A 171 -0.97 -24.82 -11.64
N ARG A 172 -1.79 -25.83 -11.99
CA ARG A 172 -1.77 -26.44 -13.32
C ARG A 172 -1.99 -25.34 -14.37
N ALA A 173 -0.89 -24.98 -15.02
CA ALA A 173 -0.89 -24.16 -16.22
C ALA A 173 -1.81 -24.81 -17.27
N PRO A 174 -2.50 -24.02 -18.12
CA PRO A 174 -3.27 -24.57 -19.20
C PRO A 174 -2.33 -25.28 -20.18
N GLY A 175 -2.39 -26.61 -20.21
CA GLY A 175 -1.56 -27.44 -21.08
C GLY A 175 -1.84 -27.11 -22.55
N ARG A 176 -0.98 -26.28 -23.15
CA ARG A 176 -0.99 -26.04 -24.59
C ARG A 176 -0.37 -27.25 -25.30
N SER A 177 -1.12 -28.33 -25.35
CA SER A 177 -0.86 -29.44 -26.27
C SER A 177 -1.02 -28.92 -27.71
N ARG A 178 0.06 -28.42 -28.28
CA ARG A 178 0.24 -28.34 -29.73
C ARG A 178 1.12 -29.50 -30.14
N ASP A 179 0.61 -30.30 -31.07
CA ASP A 179 1.13 -31.61 -31.37
C ASP A 179 2.53 -31.56 -32.01
N SER A 180 3.35 -32.56 -31.75
CA SER A 180 4.77 -32.59 -32.13
C SER A 180 4.97 -33.32 -33.46
N GLY A 181 4.85 -32.59 -34.56
CA GLY A 181 5.25 -33.08 -35.89
C GLY A 181 6.79 -33.23 -36.01
N PRO A 182 7.32 -34.40 -36.42
CA PRO A 182 8.77 -34.61 -36.56
C PRO A 182 9.35 -33.92 -37.81
N PRO A 183 10.65 -33.56 -37.81
CA PRO A 183 11.26 -32.80 -38.90
C PRO A 183 11.52 -33.62 -40.16
N SER A 184 10.88 -33.27 -41.27
CA SER A 184 11.16 -33.83 -42.59
C SER A 184 12.49 -33.30 -43.15
N ARG A 185 13.41 -34.21 -43.50
CA ARG A 185 14.64 -33.88 -44.22
C ARG A 185 14.37 -33.85 -45.73
N SER A 186 14.81 -32.80 -46.41
CA SER A 186 15.05 -32.79 -47.85
C SER A 186 16.53 -32.43 -48.13
N ARG A 187 17.04 -32.74 -49.33
CA ARG A 187 18.49 -32.76 -49.62
C ARG A 187 18.78 -32.19 -51.02
N ILE A 188 19.75 -31.26 -51.08
CA ILE A 188 20.62 -30.92 -52.24
C ILE A 188 19.96 -30.30 -53.50
N ALA A 189 20.35 -29.06 -53.82
CA ALA A 189 20.72 -28.50 -55.15
C ALA A 189 20.66 -26.95 -55.09
N ARG A 190 21.50 -26.14 -55.77
CA ARG A 190 22.88 -26.27 -56.33
C ARG A 190 23.32 -24.85 -56.76
N GLU A 191 24.60 -24.46 -56.58
CA GLU A 191 25.25 -23.22 -57.09
C GLU A 191 24.58 -21.85 -56.68
N GLY A 192 25.24 -20.67 -56.57
CA GLY A 192 26.63 -20.21 -56.76
C GLY A 192 26.76 -19.18 -57.91
N PRO A 193 27.62 -18.12 -57.87
CA PRO A 193 28.41 -17.53 -56.75
C PRO A 193 28.43 -15.95 -56.72
N SER A 194 29.27 -15.36 -55.85
CA SER A 194 29.75 -13.93 -55.85
C SER A 194 28.74 -12.82 -55.42
N THR A 195 29.11 -11.59 -54.99
CA THR A 195 30.41 -10.87 -54.88
C THR A 195 30.61 -10.12 -53.53
N ARG A 196 31.86 -9.66 -53.29
CA ARG A 196 32.33 -8.34 -52.75
C ARG A 196 31.26 -7.28 -52.35
N SER A 197 31.49 -6.36 -51.40
CA SER A 197 32.64 -6.06 -50.52
C SER A 197 32.28 -5.02 -49.41
N ALA A 198 33.14 -4.95 -48.38
CA ALA A 198 33.59 -3.76 -47.63
C ALA A 198 32.60 -2.80 -46.89
N ASP A 199 33.13 -2.22 -45.83
CA ASP A 199 32.99 -0.84 -45.29
C ASP A 199 31.71 -0.01 -45.61
N SER A 200 31.12 0.68 -44.64
CA SER A 200 31.86 1.56 -43.71
C SER A 200 31.03 1.99 -42.47
N ARG A 201 31.76 2.27 -41.38
CA ARG A 201 31.40 3.36 -40.46
C ARG A 201 32.21 4.59 -40.83
N PRO A 202 31.64 5.79 -40.68
CA PRO A 202 32.38 6.84 -39.97
C PRO A 202 31.63 7.36 -38.74
N ALA A 203 32.31 8.17 -37.94
CA ALA A 203 31.78 8.83 -36.75
C ALA A 203 32.12 10.33 -36.77
N SER A 204 31.69 11.08 -35.73
CA SER A 204 31.81 12.55 -35.59
C SER A 204 30.88 13.36 -36.52
N SER A 205 30.59 14.63 -36.28
CA SER A 205 31.07 15.59 -35.26
C SER A 205 29.89 16.22 -34.46
N ARG A 206 29.99 16.76 -33.24
CA ARG A 206 30.97 17.63 -32.52
C ARG A 206 30.87 19.15 -32.80
N SER A 207 30.05 19.82 -31.99
CA SER A 207 30.03 21.27 -31.65
C SER A 207 29.42 21.38 -30.23
N ARG A 208 29.84 22.19 -29.23
CA ARG A 208 30.82 23.29 -29.05
C ARG A 208 30.57 24.56 -29.90
N SER A 209 30.64 25.80 -29.40
CA SER A 209 30.77 26.37 -28.02
C SER A 209 29.35 26.75 -27.47
N ALA A 210 29.03 27.73 -26.61
CA ALA A 210 29.68 28.76 -25.76
C ALA A 210 28.77 29.00 -24.51
N SER A 211 29.12 29.47 -23.31
CA SER A 211 30.25 30.21 -22.70
C SER A 211 30.10 31.75 -22.55
N ALA A 212 29.39 32.18 -21.49
CA ALA A 212 29.50 33.49 -20.79
C ALA A 212 28.77 33.41 -19.42
N GLY A 213 29.06 34.23 -18.39
CA GLY A 213 30.03 35.33 -18.38
C GLY A 213 30.19 36.14 -17.07
N SER A 214 29.88 35.58 -15.89
CA SER A 214 30.45 36.05 -14.61
C SER A 214 29.98 37.47 -14.11
N PRO A 215 30.63 38.21 -13.17
CA PRO A 215 29.97 38.47 -11.87
C PRO A 215 30.15 39.92 -11.30
N SER A 216 29.88 40.10 -9.99
CA SER A 216 30.17 41.30 -9.17
C SER A 216 29.21 42.49 -9.42
N THR A 217 28.94 43.42 -8.49
CA THR A 217 29.57 43.76 -7.18
C THR A 217 28.50 43.70 -6.06
N ARG A 218 28.60 44.20 -4.80
CA ARG A 218 29.55 45.12 -4.11
C ARG A 218 29.61 44.86 -2.59
N ARG A 219 30.56 45.54 -1.94
CA ARG A 219 30.83 45.66 -0.48
C ARG A 219 30.28 47.03 0.03
N ALA A 220 30.18 47.40 1.33
CA ALA A 220 30.36 46.77 2.65
C ALA A 220 30.02 47.77 3.80
N ARG A 221 30.26 47.38 5.07
CA ARG A 221 30.43 48.21 6.32
C ARG A 221 29.13 48.71 7.00
N ARG A 222 29.08 48.95 8.33
CA ARG A 222 30.06 48.73 9.44
C ARG A 222 29.38 48.54 10.83
N ARG A 223 30.17 47.99 11.76
CA ARG A 223 30.04 47.90 13.23
C ARG A 223 29.39 49.10 13.98
N GLY A 224 28.77 48.78 15.13
CA GLY A 224 28.61 49.63 16.33
C GLY A 224 27.30 49.31 17.08
N GLY A 225 27.24 49.18 18.41
CA GLY A 225 28.28 49.17 19.47
C GLY A 225 27.66 48.75 20.81
N SER A 226 28.48 48.40 21.81
CA SER A 226 28.00 47.83 23.09
C SER A 226 27.43 48.86 24.07
N ARG A 227 26.48 48.42 24.89
CA ARG A 227 26.45 48.62 26.35
C ARG A 227 25.66 47.49 27.01
#